data_AF-A0A8H6KKQ5-F1
#
_entry.id   AF-A0A8H6KKQ5-F1
#
_cell.length_a   1.000
_cell.length_b   1.000
_cell.length_c   1.000
_cell.angle_alpha   90.00
_cell.angle_beta   90.00
_cell.angle_gamma   90.00
#
_symmetry.space_group_name_H-M   'P 1'
#
loop_
_entity.id
_entity.type
_entity.pdbx_description
1 polymer ?
#
loop_
_entity_poly.entity_id
_entity_poly.type
_entity_poly.pdbx_seq_one_letter_code
_entity_poly.pdbx_strand_id
1 'polypeptide(L)' 'MCDYTQREFRCTHKRYIVSRWCVVYIRTQQRCQPCVTHFEYRGDELCSMS' A
#
# COMPACT_ATOMS: atom_id res chain seq x y z
N MET A 1 -11.56 -2.05 7.35
CA MET A 1 -10.10 -2.15 7.12
C MET A 1 -9.71 -1.08 6.11
N CYS A 2 -8.49 -0.55 6.16
CA CYS A 2 -8.00 0.40 5.16
C CYS A 2 -7.63 -0.37 3.89
N ASP A 3 -7.87 0.24 2.75
CA ASP A 3 -7.57 -0.34 1.45
C ASP A 3 -6.14 0.07 1.05
N TYR A 4 -5.41 -0.89 0.50
CA TYR A 4 -4.03 -0.75 0.10
C TYR A 4 -3.85 -1.19 -1.35
N THR A 5 -2.98 -0.48 -2.05
CA THR A 5 -2.38 -0.92 -3.30
C THR A 5 -1.02 -1.54 -2.99
N GLN A 6 -0.83 -2.81 -3.37
CA GLN A 6 0.49 -3.42 -3.39
C GLN A 6 1.17 -3.06 -4.72
N ARG A 7 2.27 -2.33 -4.64
CA ARG A 7 3.12 -2.01 -5.78
C ARG A 7 4.40 -2.81 -5.71
N GLU A 8 4.66 -3.61 -6.73
CA GLU A 8 5.88 -4.39 -6.90
C GLU A 8 6.77 -3.74 -7.96
N PHE A 9 8.07 -3.68 -7.69
CA PHE A 9 9.06 -3.03 -8.55
C PHE A 9 9.94 -4.06 -9.25
N ARG A 10 10.76 -3.61 -10.21
CA ARG A 10 11.74 -4.48 -10.89
C ARG A 10 12.68 -5.22 -9.93
N CYS A 11 13.03 -4.56 -8.84
CA CYS A 11 13.88 -5.09 -7.77
C CYS A 11 13.14 -6.03 -6.79
N THR A 12 11.95 -6.52 -7.14
CA THR A 12 11.07 -7.44 -6.37
C THR A 12 10.59 -6.93 -5.01
N HIS A 13 11.03 -5.73 -4.61
CA HIS A 13 10.47 -5.04 -3.44
C HIS A 13 8.99 -4.72 -3.65
N LYS A 14 8.23 -4.87 -2.56
CA LYS A 14 6.79 -4.58 -2.48
C LYS A 14 6.57 -3.39 -1.56
N ARG A 15 5.83 -2.39 -2.03
CA ARG A 15 5.33 -1.28 -1.22
C ARG A 15 3.82 -1.36 -1.09
N TYR A 16 3.31 -1.09 0.10
CA TYR A 16 1.88 -1.01 0.38
C TYR A 16 1.51 0.45 0.57
N ILE A 17 0.75 0.98 -0.39
CA ILE A 17 0.34 2.38 -0.40
C ILE A 17 -1.14 2.40 -0.04
N VAL A 18 -1.53 3.20 0.95
CA VAL A 18 -2.96 3.35 1.26
C VAL A 18 -3.67 4.00 0.07
N SER A 19 -4.75 3.36 -0.38
CA SER A 19 -5.68 3.90 -1.36
C SER A 19 -6.94 4.46 -0.70
N ARG A 20 -7.39 3.88 0.43
CA ARG A 20 -8.52 4.41 1.21
C ARG A 20 -8.35 4.16 2.71
N TRP A 21 -8.58 5.20 3.51
CA TRP A 21 -8.67 5.08 4.97
C TRP A 21 -10.05 4.61 5.40
N CYS A 22 -10.12 3.67 6.34
CA CYS A 22 -11.39 3.28 6.95
C CYS A 22 -11.84 4.28 8.02
N VAL A 23 -13.14 4.29 8.33
CA VAL A 23 -13.74 5.19 9.32
C VAL A 23 -13.11 5.09 10.71
N VAL A 24 -12.62 3.89 11.10
CA VAL A 24 -11.95 3.69 12.38
C VAL A 24 -10.62 4.46 12.40
N TYR A 25 -9.79 4.29 11.37
CA TYR A 25 -8.52 5.01 11.27
C TYR A 25 -8.73 6.53 11.25
N ILE A 26 -9.72 7.01 10.50
CA ILE A 26 -10.02 8.46 10.43
C ILE A 26 -10.33 9.03 11.82
N ARG A 27 -11.01 8.26 12.67
CA ARG A 27 -11.42 8.69 14.01
C ARG A 27 -10.34 8.52 15.07
N THR A 28 -9.56 7.44 15.00
CA THR A 28 -8.66 7.03 16.09
C THR A 28 -7.19 7.11 15.73
N GLN A 29 -6.88 7.27 14.44
CA GLN A 29 -5.55 7.11 13.84
C GLN A 29 -4.88 5.75 14.15
N GLN A 30 -5.65 4.77 14.63
CA GLN A 30 -5.13 3.43 14.92
C GLN A 30 -5.02 2.61 13.64
N ARG A 31 -3.84 2.03 13.43
CA ARG A 31 -3.57 1.13 12.31
C ARG A 31 -4.47 -0.11 12.42
N CYS A 32 -5.20 -0.42 11.36
CA CYS A 32 -5.91 -1.68 11.23
C CYS A 32 -5.11 -2.67 10.38
N GLN A 33 -5.55 -3.93 10.31
CA GLN A 33 -5.00 -4.85 9.32
C GLN A 33 -5.21 -4.29 7.90
N PRO A 34 -4.20 -4.39 7.02
CA PRO A 34 -4.30 -3.93 5.65
C PRO A 34 -5.21 -4.84 4.83
N CYS A 35 -6.06 -4.25 3.99
CA CYS A 35 -6.77 -4.95 2.94
C CYS A 35 -6.16 -4.57 1.59
N VAL A 36 -5.48 -5.50 0.92
CA VAL A 36 -4.92 -5.22 -0.41
C VAL A 36 -6.04 -5.38 -1.44
N THR A 37 -6.45 -4.27 -2.06
CA THR A 37 -7.54 -4.23 -3.04
C THR A 37 -7.04 -4.09 -4.47
N HIS A 38 -5.77 -3.69 -4.64
CA HIS A 38 -5.17 -3.49 -5.96
C HIS A 38 -3.71 -3.94 -5.98
N PHE A 39 -3.31 -4.50 -7.12
CA PHE A 39 -1.93 -4.92 -7.38
C PHE A 39 -1.40 -4.18 -8.60
N GLU A 40 -0.20 -3.62 -8.48
CA GLU A 40 0.47 -2.90 -9.55
C GLU A 40 1.91 -3.39 -9.68
N TYR A 41 2.34 -3.65 -10.91
CA TYR A 41 3.74 -3.97 -11.21
C TYR A 41 4.37 -2.83 -12.01
N ARG A 42 5.44 -2.23 -11.48
CA ARG A 42 6.25 -1.20 -12.14
C ARG A 42 7.62 -1.78 -12.47
N GLY A 43 7.66 -2.58 -13.54
CA GLY A 43 8.85 -3.30 -14.00
C GLY A 43 9.97 -2.42 -14.54
N ASP A 44 9.67 -1.17 -14.90
CA ASP A 44 10.65 -0.20 -15.37
C ASP A 44 11.27 0.63 -14.23
N GLU A 45 10.71 0.54 -13.02
CA GLU A 45 11.12 1.33 -11.87
C GLU A 45 11.90 0.49 -10.85
N LEU A 46 13.00 1.06 -10.35
CA LEU A 46 13.64 0.61 -9.12
C LEU A 46 12.89 1.19 -7.93
N CYS A 47 12.83 0.47 -6.81
CA CYS A 47 12.29 1.07 -5.59
C CYS A 47 13.21 2.23 -5.18
N SER A 48 12.68 3.44 -5.06
CA SER A 48 13.46 4.55 -4.51
C SER A 48 13.79 4.25 -3.05
N MET A 49 15.07 4.31 -2.66
CA MET A 49 15.50 4.21 -1.26
C MET A 49 15.03 5.47 -0.53
N SER A 50 13.89 5.40 0.13
CA SER A 50 13.37 6.45 1.01
C SER A 50 12.71 5.79 2.20
#